data_AF-A0A925GDX9-F1
#
_entry.id   AF-A0A925GDX9-F1
#
_cell.length_a   1.000
_cell.length_b   1.000
_cell.length_c   1.000
_cell.angle_alpha   90.00
_cell.angle_beta   90.00
_cell.angle_gamma   90.00
#
_symmetry.space_group_name_H-M   'P 1'
#
loop_
_entity.id
_entity.type
_entity.pdbx_description
1 polymer ?
#
loop_
_entity_poly.entity_id
_entity_poly.type
_entity_poly.pdbx_seq_one_letter_code
_entity_poly.pdbx_strand_id
1 'polypeptide(L)'
;NKHLKSHEDNSIALLVLCDDAGFTAQNINNLVWVTFTRSNPSHDIYGINSFTEHKHWGCKGPLIIDARIKPHHAAPLVADPTVEKRVDELGAKGGPLHGII
;
A
#
# COMPACT_ATOMS: atom_id res chain seq x y z
N ASN A 1 5.80 -8.98 14.88
CA ASN A 1 4.82 -9.96 15.40
C ASN A 1 4.98 -10.24 16.91
N LYS A 2 6.17 -10.53 17.46
CA LYS A 2 6.34 -10.91 18.89
C LYS A 2 5.61 -9.98 19.91
N HIS A 3 5.62 -8.67 19.68
CA HIS A 3 4.96 -7.68 20.56
C HIS A 3 3.44 -7.58 20.41
N LEU A 4 2.86 -8.18 19.37
CA LEU A 4 1.42 -8.14 19.09
C LEU A 4 0.69 -9.41 19.56
N LYS A 5 1.43 -10.42 20.05
CA LYS A 5 0.84 -11.70 20.46
C LYS A 5 -0.15 -11.59 21.60
N SER A 6 0.01 -10.60 22.48
CA SER A 6 -0.88 -10.32 23.61
C SER A 6 -2.11 -9.49 23.22
N HIS A 7 -2.15 -8.97 22.00
CA HIS A 7 -3.26 -8.16 21.49
C HIS A 7 -4.17 -9.04 20.63
N GLU A 8 -5.16 -9.65 21.29
CA GLU A 8 -6.29 -10.34 20.64
C GLU A 8 -7.42 -9.34 20.33
N ASP A 9 -7.10 -8.27 19.60
CA ASP A 9 -8.13 -7.35 19.14
C ASP A 9 -8.75 -7.88 17.84
N ASN A 10 -9.84 -8.62 18.00
CA ASN A 10 -10.58 -9.22 16.89
C ASN A 10 -11.51 -8.23 16.17
N SER A 11 -11.47 -6.94 16.51
CA SER A 11 -12.22 -5.91 15.78
C SER A 11 -11.62 -5.56 14.42
N ILE A 12 -10.34 -5.92 14.20
CA ILE A 12 -9.61 -5.64 12.97
C ILE A 12 -9.30 -6.96 12.25
N ALA A 13 -9.73 -7.08 10.99
CA ALA A 13 -9.49 -8.28 10.19
C ALA A 13 -8.11 -8.29 9.49
N LEU A 14 -7.61 -7.11 9.11
CA LEU A 14 -6.44 -6.95 8.25
C LEU A 14 -5.59 -5.76 8.71
N LEU A 15 -4.27 -5.97 8.74
CA LEU A 15 -3.24 -4.95 8.93
C LEU A 15 -2.36 -4.90 7.69
N VAL A 16 -2.17 -3.70 7.13
CA VAL A 16 -1.25 -3.48 6.01
C VAL A 16 -0.03 -2.76 6.53
N LEU A 17 1.14 -3.41 6.44
CA LEU A 17 2.42 -2.79 6.72
C LEU A 17 2.93 -2.12 5.44
N CYS A 18 3.04 -0.80 5.45
CA CYS A 18 3.38 0.00 4.28
C CYS A 18 4.36 1.13 4.65
N ASP A 19 4.96 1.77 3.66
CA ASP A 19 5.95 2.83 3.84
C ASP A 19 5.31 4.17 4.28
N ASP A 20 4.11 4.49 3.78
CA ASP A 20 3.35 5.70 4.12
C ASP A 20 1.88 5.33 4.38
N ALA A 21 1.54 5.18 5.67
CA ALA A 21 0.19 4.83 6.09
C ALA A 21 -0.86 5.91 5.76
N GLY A 22 -0.46 7.19 5.76
CA GLY A 22 -1.35 8.30 5.46
C GLY A 22 -1.81 8.26 4.00
N PHE A 23 -0.85 8.09 3.07
CA PHE A 23 -1.14 7.92 1.66
C PHE A 23 -1.96 6.64 1.40
N THR A 24 -1.56 5.50 1.99
CA THR A 24 -2.25 4.22 1.79
C THR A 24 -3.70 4.25 2.29
N ALA A 25 -3.97 4.91 3.42
CA ALA A 25 -5.31 5.00 4.00
C ALA A 25 -6.19 6.10 3.39
N GLN A 26 -5.62 7.00 2.57
CA GLN A 26 -6.33 8.17 2.05
C GLN A 26 -7.58 7.82 1.23
N ASN A 27 -7.53 6.74 0.46
CA ASN A 27 -8.66 6.25 -0.34
C ASN A 27 -8.47 4.78 -0.71
N ILE A 28 -9.54 4.16 -1.20
CA ILE A 28 -9.54 2.73 -1.57
C ILE A 28 -8.58 2.41 -2.71
N ASN A 29 -8.37 3.31 -3.67
CA ASN A 29 -7.47 3.08 -4.79
C ASN A 29 -6.03 2.97 -4.32
N ASN A 30 -5.61 3.86 -3.41
CA ASN A 30 -4.28 3.82 -2.80
C ASN A 30 -4.11 2.55 -1.97
N LEU A 31 -5.12 2.17 -1.17
CA LEU A 31 -5.10 0.94 -0.38
C LEU A 31 -4.85 -0.29 -1.28
N VAL A 32 -5.67 -0.45 -2.32
CA VAL A 32 -5.58 -1.59 -3.25
C VAL A 32 -4.25 -1.57 -4.01
N TRP A 33 -3.87 -0.41 -4.56
CA TRP A 33 -2.63 -0.29 -5.32
C TRP A 33 -1.41 -0.62 -4.48
N VAL A 34 -1.24 0.03 -3.32
CA VAL A 34 -0.08 -0.21 -2.45
C VAL A 34 -0.06 -1.66 -1.98
N THR A 35 -1.18 -2.17 -1.46
CA THR A 35 -1.23 -3.50 -0.85
C THR A 35 -0.87 -4.60 -1.85
N PHE A 36 -1.51 -4.61 -3.02
CA PHE A 36 -1.43 -5.76 -3.92
C PHE A 36 -0.34 -5.65 -5.00
N THR A 37 0.22 -4.46 -5.25
CA THR A 37 1.36 -4.32 -6.19
C THR A 37 2.72 -4.49 -5.52
N ARG A 38 2.78 -4.47 -4.18
CA ARG A 38 4.04 -4.54 -3.42
C ARG A 38 4.16 -5.76 -2.51
N SER A 39 3.16 -6.63 -2.49
CA SER A 39 3.18 -7.87 -1.69
C SER A 39 3.30 -9.10 -2.57
N ASN A 40 4.12 -10.06 -2.15
CA ASN A 40 4.15 -11.42 -2.67
C ASN A 40 3.38 -12.35 -1.72
N PRO A 41 2.28 -13.00 -2.16
CA PRO A 41 1.46 -13.87 -1.31
C PRO A 41 2.22 -15.00 -0.59
N SER A 42 3.37 -15.42 -1.11
CA SER A 42 4.18 -16.48 -0.50
C SER A 42 5.17 -15.99 0.58
N HIS A 43 5.56 -14.71 0.57
CA HIS A 43 6.63 -14.16 1.43
C HIS A 43 6.17 -13.01 2.33
N ASP A 44 5.09 -12.34 1.97
CA ASP A 44 4.64 -11.10 2.63
C ASP A 44 3.34 -11.29 3.43
N ILE A 45 2.89 -12.54 3.62
CA ILE A 45 1.69 -12.87 4.38
C ILE A 45 2.07 -13.39 5.76
N TYR A 46 1.58 -12.69 6.78
CA TYR A 46 1.77 -13.03 8.17
C TYR A 46 0.43 -12.94 8.90
N GLY A 47 0.38 -13.38 10.16
CA GLY A 47 -0.80 -13.19 10.98
C GLY A 47 -0.45 -13.20 12.45
N ILE A 48 -1.23 -12.48 13.26
CA ILE A 48 -1.08 -12.51 14.71
C ILE A 48 -1.45 -13.91 15.21
N ASN A 49 -0.55 -14.53 15.97
CA ASN A 49 -0.69 -15.91 16.43
C ASN A 49 -0.96 -16.90 15.27
N SER A 50 -0.18 -16.79 14.18
CA SER A 50 -0.25 -17.69 13.03
C SER A 50 0.08 -19.14 13.40
N PHE A 51 -0.58 -20.10 12.76
CA PHE A 51 -0.43 -21.53 12.98
C PHE A 51 -0.57 -22.29 11.66
N THR A 52 -0.14 -23.56 11.67
CA THR A 52 -0.40 -24.50 10.58
C THR A 52 -1.02 -25.76 11.18
N GLU A 53 -2.21 -26.11 10.72
CA GLU A 53 -2.95 -27.30 11.16
C GLU A 53 -3.43 -28.06 9.93
N HIS A 54 -3.16 -29.36 9.86
CA HIS A 54 -3.50 -30.19 8.70
C HIS A 54 -3.08 -29.59 7.33
N LYS A 55 -1.86 -29.03 7.25
CA LYS A 55 -1.31 -28.31 6.08
C LYS A 55 -2.04 -27.01 5.69
N HIS A 56 -2.99 -26.54 6.49
CA HIS A 56 -3.64 -25.26 6.31
C HIS A 56 -2.95 -24.24 7.20
N TRP A 57 -2.47 -23.15 6.60
CA TRP A 57 -1.96 -22.00 7.34
C TRP A 57 -3.11 -21.09 7.73
N GLY A 58 -3.06 -20.53 8.94
CA GLY A 58 -4.04 -19.55 9.43
C GLY A 58 -3.46 -18.69 10.55
N CYS A 59 -4.29 -17.78 11.08
CA CYS A 59 -3.95 -16.95 12.23
C CYS A 59 -5.16 -16.70 13.11
N LYS A 60 -4.92 -16.49 14.41
CA LYS A 60 -6.01 -16.28 15.39
C LYS A 60 -6.39 -14.81 15.54
N GLY A 61 -5.50 -13.89 15.17
CA GLY A 61 -5.79 -12.47 15.09
C GLY A 61 -5.71 -11.95 13.65
N PRO A 62 -5.62 -10.62 13.47
CA PRO A 62 -5.57 -10.00 12.15
C PRO A 62 -4.52 -10.61 11.21
N LEU A 63 -4.89 -10.71 9.93
CA LEU A 63 -3.94 -10.97 8.84
C LEU A 63 -3.04 -9.75 8.68
N ILE A 64 -1.76 -9.97 8.38
CA ILE A 64 -0.78 -8.91 8.13
C ILE A 64 -0.24 -9.10 6.71
N ILE A 65 -0.33 -8.06 5.89
CA ILE A 65 0.29 -7.99 4.55
C ILE A 65 1.45 -7.00 4.59
N ASP A 66 2.66 -7.44 4.27
CA ASP A 66 3.84 -6.57 4.13
C ASP A 66 3.94 -5.99 2.71
N ALA A 67 3.34 -4.82 2.53
CA ALA A 67 3.31 -4.06 1.28
C ALA A 67 4.42 -3.01 1.17
N ARG A 68 5.49 -3.10 1.98
CA ARG A 68 6.64 -2.20 1.85
C ARG A 68 7.40 -2.46 0.56
N ILE A 69 7.97 -1.41 -0.02
CA ILE A 69 8.84 -1.52 -1.21
C ILE A 69 10.02 -2.46 -0.92
N LYS A 70 10.30 -3.39 -1.84
CA LYS A 70 11.45 -4.31 -1.75
C LYS A 70 12.58 -3.86 -2.68
N PRO A 71 13.85 -4.24 -2.44
CA PRO A 71 14.99 -3.80 -3.25
C PRO A 71 14.93 -4.16 -4.75
N HIS A 72 14.15 -5.19 -5.10
CA HIS A 72 13.98 -5.64 -6.48
C HIS A 72 12.76 -5.01 -7.17
N HIS A 73 11.98 -4.18 -6.49
CA HIS A 73 10.89 -3.44 -7.13
C HIS A 73 11.46 -2.36 -8.03
N ALA A 74 10.74 -2.07 -9.11
CA ALA A 74 11.03 -0.89 -9.91
C ALA A 74 10.91 0.37 -9.03
N ALA A 75 11.75 1.37 -9.33
CA ALA A 75 11.61 2.68 -8.71
C ALA A 75 10.21 3.25 -9.01
N PRO A 76 9.62 4.02 -8.08
CA PRO A 76 8.36 4.70 -8.34
C PRO A 76 8.45 5.59 -9.58
N LEU A 77 7.36 5.65 -10.35
CA LEU A 77 7.22 6.66 -11.40
C LEU A 77 7.01 8.01 -10.72
N VAL A 78 7.97 8.91 -10.86
CA VAL A 78 7.92 10.27 -10.33
C VAL A 78 7.80 11.23 -11.51
N ALA A 79 6.85 12.15 -11.44
CA ALA A 79 6.69 13.19 -12.45
C ALA A 79 7.89 14.14 -12.44
N ASP A 80 8.31 14.60 -13.62
CA ASP A 80 9.37 15.60 -13.74
C ASP A 80 8.78 16.99 -13.38
N PRO A 81 9.28 17.67 -12.33
CA PRO A 81 8.70 18.95 -11.89
C PRO A 81 8.76 20.05 -12.95
N THR A 82 9.76 20.00 -13.85
CA THR A 82 9.90 20.95 -14.95
C THR A 82 8.83 20.70 -16.02
N VAL A 83 8.54 19.42 -16.30
CA VAL A 83 7.50 19.04 -17.25
C VAL A 83 6.12 19.35 -16.67
N GLU A 84 5.87 19.04 -15.40
CA GLU A 84 4.61 19.40 -14.71
C GLU A 84 4.35 20.90 -14.82
N LYS A 85 5.32 21.74 -14.43
CA LYS A 85 5.15 23.18 -14.49
C LYS A 85 4.84 23.68 -15.90
N ARG A 86 5.47 23.10 -16.93
CA ARG A 86 5.17 23.44 -18.33
C ARG A 86 3.75 23.05 -18.72
N VAL A 87 3.26 21.91 -18.26
CA VAL A 87 1.87 21.48 -18.50
C VAL A 87 0.88 22.38 -17.77
N ASP A 88 1.17 22.76 -16.52
CA ASP A 88 0.35 23.69 -15.74
C ASP A 88 0.20 25.06 -16.45
N GLU A 89 1.29 25.57 -17.03
CA GLU A 89 1.27 26.81 -17.82
C GLU A 89 0.38 26.70 -19.07
N LEU A 90 0.24 25.51 -19.68
CA LEU A 90 -0.67 25.30 -20.81
C LEU A 90 -2.15 25.30 -20.40
N GLY A 91 -2.45 24.86 -19.17
CA GLY A 91 -3.79 24.87 -18.57
C GLY A 91 -4.20 26.22 -17.97
N ALA A 92 -3.23 27.12 -17.73
CA ALA A 92 -3.49 28.45 -17.19
C ALA A 92 -4.41 29.29 -18.10
N LYS A 93 -5.10 30.29 -17.52
CA LYS A 93 -6.03 31.15 -18.24
C LYS A 93 -5.38 31.80 -19.48
N GLY A 94 -5.96 31.53 -20.66
CA GLY A 94 -5.44 31.98 -21.95
C GLY A 94 -4.44 31.02 -22.61
N GLY A 95 -4.07 29.94 -21.93
CA GLY A 95 -3.26 28.86 -22.48
C GLY A 95 -4.06 27.94 -23.42
N PRO A 96 -3.37 27.16 -24.27
CA PRO A 96 -3.99 26.34 -25.30
C PRO A 96 -4.82 25.17 -24.74
N LEU A 97 -4.62 24.79 -23.49
CA LEU A 97 -5.37 23.70 -22.82
C LEU A 97 -6.33 24.23 -21.75
N HIS A 98 -6.50 25.55 -21.63
CA HIS A 98 -7.36 26.16 -20.63
C HIS A 98 -8.81 25.67 -20.74
N GLY A 99 -9.34 25.12 -19.65
CA GLY A 99 -10.70 24.57 -19.57
C GLY A 99 -10.83 23.13 -20.09
N ILE A 100 -9.72 22.51 -20.52
CA ILE A 100 -9.62 21.09 -20.87
C ILE A 100 -8.94 20.32 -19.73
N ILE A 101 -7.84 20.88 -19.23
CA ILE A 101 -7.12 20.42 -18.04
C ILE A 101 -7.17 21.48 -16.94
#